data_AF-A0A3M7BV62-F1
#
_entry.id   AF-A0A3M7BV62-F1
#
_cell.length_a   1.000
_cell.length_b   1.000
_cell.length_c   1.000
_cell.angle_alpha   90.00
_cell.angle_beta   90.00
_cell.angle_gamma   90.00
#
_symmetry.space_group_name_H-M   'P 1'
#
loop_
_entity.id
_entity.type
_entity.pdbx_description
1 polymer ?
#
loop_
_entity_poly.entity_id
_entity_poly.type
_entity_poly.pdbx_seq_one_letter_code
_entity_poly.pdbx_strand_id
1 'polypeptide(L)'
;MSRFLSTTLLTALLTSSSLATPTPVDKTPAKVVQARQDSKITDSSQLAAAISSFPADLASIAAGISVGEAILTNIVPAPGPTSIPQLASDFSQIISTDPADIFSSGAEILLNGFAGSDYLNLINSYLLESSTNNLNLIPPRQPIYPRASPSDAPYSLSESDLRKAIYIPPGFTYGRVPGVIFLPGTAALAGQNFGPNYGKLLKDRQVADPVYVNIPNENLGYIQTAAEYAAYAVNYISGISGGRN
;
A
#
# COMPACT_ATOMS: atom_id res chain seq x y z
N MET A 1 20.22 -6.61 -13.35
CA MET A 1 19.13 -5.61 -13.32
C MET A 1 17.94 -6.05 -12.46
N SER A 2 17.50 -7.32 -12.47
CA SER A 2 16.39 -7.82 -11.63
C SER A 2 16.60 -7.71 -10.11
N ARG A 3 17.80 -7.97 -9.58
CA ARG A 3 18.07 -7.89 -8.12
C ARG A 3 17.95 -6.49 -7.52
N PHE A 4 18.20 -5.44 -8.29
CA PHE A 4 18.14 -4.06 -7.79
C PHE A 4 16.70 -3.54 -7.71
N LEU A 5 15.81 -3.98 -8.61
CA LEU A 5 14.39 -3.60 -8.53
C LEU A 5 13.67 -4.30 -7.37
N SER A 6 14.01 -5.57 -7.08
CA SER A 6 13.39 -6.30 -5.96
C SER A 6 13.72 -5.72 -4.60
N THR A 7 14.95 -5.22 -4.38
CA THR A 7 15.31 -4.56 -3.13
C THR A 7 14.56 -3.25 -2.95
N THR A 8 14.43 -2.41 -4.00
CA THR A 8 13.72 -1.11 -3.93
C THR A 8 12.23 -1.26 -3.67
N LEU A 9 11.59 -2.29 -4.24
CA LEU A 9 10.16 -2.56 -4.04
C LEU A 9 9.86 -3.03 -2.61
N LEU A 10 10.74 -3.86 -2.05
CA LEU A 10 10.63 -4.34 -0.67
C LEU A 10 10.93 -3.22 0.35
N THR A 11 11.86 -2.31 0.05
CA THR A 11 12.10 -1.14 0.93
C THR A 11 10.89 -0.20 0.95
N ALA A 12 10.27 0.05 -0.20
CA ALA A 12 9.08 0.92 -0.29
C ALA A 12 7.87 0.37 0.49
N LEU A 13 7.71 -0.97 0.53
CA LEU A 13 6.69 -1.63 1.34
C LEU A 13 6.92 -1.43 2.84
N LEU A 14 8.16 -1.42 3.29
CA LEU A 14 8.52 -1.43 4.72
C LEU A 14 8.67 -0.03 5.32
N THR A 15 9.02 0.97 4.51
CA THR A 15 9.08 2.36 4.96
C THR A 15 7.71 2.90 5.36
N SER A 16 6.64 2.36 4.75
CA SER A 16 5.26 2.75 5.03
C SER A 16 4.79 2.41 6.45
N SER A 17 5.35 1.42 7.13
CA SER A 17 4.94 1.03 8.51
C SER A 17 5.55 1.88 9.64
N SER A 18 6.47 2.80 9.32
CA SER A 18 7.30 3.50 10.32
C SER A 18 6.76 4.85 10.83
N LEU A 19 5.72 5.41 10.20
CA LEU A 19 5.29 6.80 10.44
C LEU A 19 4.09 6.96 11.38
N ALA A 20 3.59 5.88 11.97
CA ALA A 20 2.36 5.88 12.78
C ALA A 20 2.57 6.08 14.30
N THR A 21 3.46 6.97 14.76
CA THR A 21 3.45 7.37 16.18
C THR A 21 3.79 8.87 16.39
N PRO A 22 2.99 9.62 17.18
CA PRO A 22 3.24 11.02 17.49
C PRO A 22 3.91 11.17 18.86
N THR A 23 5.17 10.79 19.03
CA THR A 23 5.94 11.17 20.25
C THR A 23 7.44 11.23 19.95
N PRO A 24 8.19 12.24 20.44
CA PRO A 24 9.63 12.34 20.18
C PRO A 24 10.39 11.28 21.00
N VAL A 25 11.33 10.55 20.40
CA VAL A 25 12.18 9.62 21.16
C VAL A 25 13.64 9.62 20.68
N ASP A 26 14.52 9.43 21.66
CA ASP A 26 15.98 9.44 21.60
C ASP A 26 16.60 8.42 20.63
N LYS A 27 17.69 8.88 19.99
CA LYS A 27 18.48 8.16 18.99
C LYS A 27 19.61 7.35 19.65
N THR A 28 19.30 6.29 20.39
CA THR A 28 20.35 5.35 20.81
C THR A 28 20.51 4.23 19.77
N PRO A 29 21.67 4.09 19.08
CA PRO A 29 21.87 3.04 18.09
C PRO A 29 21.99 1.65 18.75
N ALA A 30 21.21 0.67 18.29
CA ALA A 30 21.22 -0.69 18.82
C ALA A 30 22.41 -1.52 18.29
N LYS A 31 23.25 -2.04 19.19
CA LYS A 31 24.33 -3.01 18.90
C LYS A 31 23.84 -4.40 18.42
N VAL A 32 22.54 -4.69 18.57
CA VAL A 32 21.92 -6.00 18.25
C VAL A 32 21.71 -6.20 16.73
N VAL A 33 21.62 -5.11 15.97
CA VAL A 33 21.27 -5.11 14.52
C VAL A 33 22.34 -5.79 13.66
N GLN A 34 23.63 -5.57 13.97
CA GLN A 34 24.73 -6.07 13.13
C GLN A 34 24.78 -7.61 13.05
N ALA A 35 24.44 -8.33 14.12
CA ALA A 35 24.50 -9.79 14.16
C ALA A 35 23.35 -10.46 13.39
N ARG A 36 22.23 -9.75 13.18
CA ARG A 36 21.06 -10.29 12.47
C ARG A 36 21.13 -10.06 10.96
N GLN A 37 21.84 -9.04 10.49
CA GLN A 37 21.87 -8.67 9.06
C GLN A 37 22.46 -9.75 8.12
N ASP A 38 23.26 -10.69 8.62
CA ASP A 38 23.95 -11.67 7.77
C ASP A 38 23.31 -13.07 7.74
N SER A 39 22.26 -13.33 8.53
CA SER A 39 21.64 -14.66 8.63
C SER A 39 20.39 -14.76 7.77
N LYS A 40 20.43 -15.63 6.75
CA LYS A 40 19.28 -15.94 5.90
C LYS A 40 18.20 -16.69 6.68
N ILE A 41 16.93 -16.36 6.40
CA ILE A 41 15.75 -17.05 6.93
C ILE A 41 15.14 -17.86 5.77
N THR A 42 15.20 -19.19 5.88
CA THR A 42 14.76 -20.14 4.85
C THR A 42 13.65 -21.08 5.32
N ASP A 43 13.32 -21.07 6.63
CA ASP A 43 12.27 -21.91 7.21
C ASP A 43 11.56 -21.25 8.40
N SER A 44 10.43 -21.82 8.81
CA SER A 44 9.56 -21.27 9.86
C SER A 44 10.21 -21.26 11.24
N SER A 45 11.15 -22.17 11.53
CA SER A 45 11.87 -22.19 12.82
C SER A 45 12.81 -21.00 12.95
N GLN A 46 13.54 -20.69 11.87
CA GLN A 46 14.41 -19.52 11.80
C GLN A 46 13.61 -18.22 11.90
N LEU A 47 12.46 -18.17 11.23
CA LEU A 47 11.56 -17.02 11.28
C LEU A 47 11.00 -16.81 12.70
N ALA A 48 10.49 -17.87 13.35
CA ALA A 48 9.98 -17.80 14.72
C ALA A 48 11.07 -17.34 15.71
N ALA A 49 12.31 -17.82 15.56
CA ALA A 49 13.43 -17.37 16.38
C ALA A 49 13.72 -15.87 16.18
N ALA A 50 13.72 -15.40 14.93
CA ALA A 50 13.94 -14.01 14.59
C ALA A 50 12.83 -13.08 15.15
N ILE A 51 11.56 -13.51 15.08
CA ILE A 51 10.41 -12.76 15.61
C ILE A 51 10.35 -12.80 17.14
N SER A 52 10.67 -13.92 17.78
CA SER A 52 10.62 -14.05 19.24
C SER A 52 11.54 -13.07 19.99
N SER A 53 12.57 -12.58 19.31
CA SER A 53 13.50 -11.59 19.84
C SER A 53 13.08 -10.13 19.54
N PHE A 54 12.03 -9.94 18.75
CA PHE A 54 11.49 -8.63 18.34
C PHE A 54 10.94 -7.78 19.50
N PRO A 55 10.19 -8.32 20.48
CA PRO A 55 9.67 -7.52 21.60
C PRO A 55 10.75 -6.85 22.44
N ALA A 56 11.94 -7.45 22.55
CA ALA A 56 13.08 -6.86 23.26
C ALA A 56 13.64 -5.62 22.54
N ASP A 57 13.46 -5.55 21.22
CA ASP A 57 13.96 -4.46 20.37
C ASP A 57 12.95 -3.31 20.23
N LEU A 58 11.66 -3.53 20.58
CA LEU A 58 10.59 -2.52 20.59
C LEU A 58 10.72 -1.49 21.73
N ALA A 59 11.69 -1.65 22.64
CA ALA A 59 12.03 -0.62 23.62
C ALA A 59 12.45 0.71 22.96
N SER A 60 12.84 0.68 21.68
CA SER A 60 12.98 1.84 20.80
C SER A 60 12.25 1.59 19.49
N ILE A 61 11.36 2.50 19.10
CA ILE A 61 10.59 2.39 17.84
C ILE A 61 11.54 2.31 16.63
N ALA A 62 12.63 3.10 16.63
CA ALA A 62 13.62 3.08 15.56
C ALA A 62 14.38 1.73 15.48
N ALA A 63 14.67 1.12 16.63
CA ALA A 63 15.28 -0.21 16.69
C ALA A 63 14.28 -1.28 16.21
N GLY A 64 13.02 -1.20 16.63
CA GLY A 64 11.94 -2.06 16.14
C GLY A 64 11.78 -2.01 14.62
N ILE A 65 11.76 -0.82 14.02
CA ILE A 65 11.69 -0.67 12.55
C ILE A 65 12.90 -1.33 11.88
N SER A 66 14.10 -1.04 12.36
CA SER A 66 15.35 -1.55 11.77
C SER A 66 15.46 -3.08 11.85
N VAL A 67 15.00 -3.66 12.97
CA VAL A 67 14.99 -5.11 13.16
C VAL A 67 13.91 -5.76 12.30
N GLY A 68 12.72 -5.15 12.20
CA GLY A 68 11.65 -5.65 11.36
C GLY A 68 12.05 -5.67 9.88
N GLU A 69 12.71 -4.59 9.42
CA GLU A 69 13.30 -4.53 8.09
C GLU A 69 14.33 -5.63 7.87
N ALA A 70 15.28 -5.80 8.80
CA ALA A 70 16.32 -6.82 8.69
C ALA A 70 15.74 -8.25 8.59
N ILE A 71 14.70 -8.57 9.38
CA ILE A 71 14.01 -9.86 9.33
C ILE A 71 13.43 -10.08 7.92
N LEU A 72 12.72 -9.10 7.38
CA LEU A 72 12.04 -9.23 6.09
C LEU A 72 13.02 -9.26 4.92
N THR A 73 14.13 -8.53 4.97
CA THR A 73 15.18 -8.57 3.93
C THR A 73 15.97 -9.87 3.92
N ASN A 74 16.02 -10.56 5.05
CA ASN A 74 16.77 -11.81 5.20
C ASN A 74 15.99 -13.05 4.82
N ILE A 75 14.67 -12.93 4.67
CA ILE A 75 13.85 -14.01 4.13
C ILE A 75 14.30 -14.34 2.71
N VAL A 76 14.54 -15.62 2.49
CA VAL A 76 14.73 -16.21 1.17
C VAL A 76 13.43 -16.93 0.83
N PRO A 77 12.58 -16.34 -0.03
CA PRO A 77 11.30 -16.94 -0.36
C PRO A 77 11.45 -18.32 -0.98
N ALA A 78 10.63 -19.27 -0.54
CA ALA A 78 10.45 -20.55 -1.20
C ALA A 78 9.89 -20.37 -2.63
N PRO A 79 9.98 -21.39 -3.50
CA PRO A 79 9.23 -21.38 -4.75
C PRO A 79 7.74 -21.16 -4.48
N GLY A 80 7.13 -20.18 -5.15
CA GLY A 80 5.72 -19.89 -4.98
C GLY A 80 4.81 -21.03 -5.46
N PRO A 81 3.53 -21.03 -5.04
CA PRO A 81 2.58 -22.08 -5.38
C PRO A 81 2.35 -22.15 -6.89
N THR A 82 2.24 -23.36 -7.43
CA THR A 82 2.08 -23.62 -8.87
C THR A 82 0.62 -23.66 -9.32
N SER A 83 -0.33 -23.59 -8.39
CA SER A 83 -1.76 -23.61 -8.68
C SER A 83 -2.57 -22.88 -7.61
N ILE A 84 -3.77 -22.41 -7.98
CA ILE A 84 -4.70 -21.75 -7.06
C ILE A 84 -5.10 -22.65 -5.88
N PRO A 85 -5.43 -23.96 -6.07
CA PRO A 85 -5.74 -24.84 -4.95
C PRO A 85 -4.58 -25.00 -3.97
N GLN A 86 -3.35 -25.09 -4.47
CA GLN A 86 -2.14 -25.15 -3.63
C GLN A 86 -2.00 -23.88 -2.80
N LEU A 87 -2.08 -22.71 -3.44
CA LEU A 87 -2.05 -21.41 -2.75
C LEU A 87 -3.12 -21.32 -1.65
N ALA A 88 -4.36 -21.71 -1.96
CA ALA A 88 -5.47 -21.64 -1.00
C ALA A 88 -5.25 -22.55 0.21
N SER A 89 -4.77 -23.78 -0.03
CA SER A 89 -4.43 -24.74 1.03
C SER A 89 -3.33 -24.21 1.93
N ASP A 90 -2.21 -23.77 1.35
CA ASP A 90 -1.04 -23.33 2.12
C ASP A 90 -1.32 -22.01 2.85
N PHE A 91 -2.03 -21.08 2.21
CA PHE A 91 -2.46 -19.84 2.85
C PHE A 91 -3.40 -20.07 4.02
N SER A 92 -4.34 -21.02 3.90
CA SER A 92 -5.23 -21.40 4.99
C SER A 92 -4.45 -21.90 6.22
N GLN A 93 -3.30 -22.54 6.03
CA GLN A 93 -2.47 -22.99 7.16
C GLN A 93 -1.88 -21.78 7.90
N ILE A 94 -1.34 -20.80 7.17
CA ILE A 94 -0.76 -19.57 7.74
C ILE A 94 -1.79 -18.78 8.56
N ILE A 95 -3.02 -18.63 8.04
CA ILE A 95 -4.06 -17.81 8.69
C ILE A 95 -4.95 -18.58 9.69
N SER A 96 -4.79 -19.91 9.81
CA SER A 96 -5.57 -20.74 10.75
C SER A 96 -5.03 -20.69 12.18
N THR A 97 -3.76 -20.32 12.34
CA THR A 97 -3.22 -19.74 13.55
C THR A 97 -3.80 -18.33 13.66
N ASP A 98 -4.54 -18.06 14.74
CA ASP A 98 -5.09 -16.74 15.11
C ASP A 98 -4.15 -15.61 14.63
N PRO A 99 -4.60 -14.61 13.85
CA PRO A 99 -3.72 -13.55 13.32
C PRO A 99 -3.29 -12.63 14.47
N ALA A 100 -2.46 -13.16 15.36
CA ALA A 100 -2.02 -12.47 16.56
C ALA A 100 -1.00 -11.36 16.23
N ASP A 101 -0.46 -11.37 15.00
CA ASP A 101 0.51 -10.39 14.56
C ASP A 101 0.56 -10.27 13.02
N ILE A 102 0.24 -9.08 12.51
CA ILE A 102 0.34 -8.72 11.09
C ILE A 102 1.77 -8.86 10.55
N PHE A 103 2.77 -8.66 11.41
CA PHE A 103 4.18 -8.78 11.05
C PHE A 103 4.55 -10.24 10.81
N SER A 104 4.23 -11.13 11.76
CA SER A 104 4.45 -12.57 11.64
C SER A 104 3.74 -13.15 10.41
N SER A 105 2.47 -12.79 10.22
CA SER A 105 1.68 -13.23 9.06
C SER A 105 2.31 -12.77 7.73
N GLY A 106 2.73 -11.51 7.64
CA GLY A 106 3.39 -10.97 6.46
C GLY A 106 4.73 -11.65 6.15
N ALA A 107 5.52 -11.93 7.19
CA ALA A 107 6.80 -12.61 7.07
C ALA A 107 6.63 -14.07 6.62
N GLU A 108 5.60 -14.77 7.10
CA GLU A 108 5.28 -16.14 6.66
C GLU A 108 4.78 -16.18 5.20
N ILE A 109 3.96 -15.22 4.77
CA ILE A 109 3.54 -15.06 3.37
C ILE A 109 4.77 -14.89 2.47
N LEU A 110 5.73 -14.05 2.88
CA LEU A 110 6.96 -13.82 2.12
C LEU A 110 7.84 -15.08 2.08
N LEU A 111 8.01 -15.75 3.22
CA LEU A 111 8.80 -16.96 3.35
C LEU A 111 8.28 -18.09 2.46
N ASN A 112 6.96 -18.24 2.36
CA ASN A 112 6.32 -19.27 1.52
C ASN A 112 6.23 -18.90 0.03
N GLY A 113 6.84 -17.77 -0.39
CA GLY A 113 6.90 -17.41 -1.81
C GLY A 113 5.60 -16.89 -2.40
N PHE A 114 4.64 -16.46 -1.56
CA PHE A 114 3.30 -16.04 -2.02
C PHE A 114 3.27 -14.65 -2.63
N ALA A 115 4.37 -13.89 -2.53
CA ALA A 115 4.54 -12.62 -3.24
C ALA A 115 4.48 -12.76 -4.78
N GLY A 116 4.57 -13.99 -5.29
CA GLY A 116 4.32 -14.31 -6.69
C GLY A 116 5.44 -13.89 -7.65
N SER A 117 5.22 -14.21 -8.93
CA SER A 117 6.18 -13.96 -10.03
C SER A 117 5.60 -13.13 -11.18
N ASP A 118 4.35 -12.65 -11.09
CA ASP A 118 3.76 -11.72 -12.06
C ASP A 118 4.26 -10.30 -11.80
N TYR A 119 5.56 -10.12 -12.04
CA TYR A 119 6.28 -8.90 -11.74
C TYR A 119 5.76 -7.71 -12.53
N LEU A 120 5.21 -7.88 -13.74
CA LEU A 120 4.79 -6.73 -14.55
C LEU A 120 3.54 -6.04 -13.98
N ASN A 121 2.53 -6.81 -13.56
CA ASN A 121 1.34 -6.23 -12.92
C ASN A 121 1.67 -5.65 -11.55
N LEU A 122 2.53 -6.31 -10.79
CA LEU A 122 3.04 -5.80 -9.51
C LEU A 122 3.80 -4.49 -9.72
N ILE A 123 4.78 -4.47 -10.63
CA ILE A 123 5.58 -3.28 -10.95
C ILE A 123 4.68 -2.13 -11.42
N ASN A 124 3.71 -2.38 -12.29
CA ASN A 124 2.81 -1.31 -12.75
C ASN A 124 1.97 -0.74 -11.61
N SER A 125 1.43 -1.59 -10.73
CA SER A 125 0.63 -1.16 -9.57
C SER A 125 1.47 -0.33 -8.60
N TYR A 126 2.74 -0.70 -8.39
CA TYR A 126 3.66 -0.02 -7.47
C TYR A 126 4.28 1.26 -8.04
N LEU A 127 4.65 1.27 -9.33
CA LEU A 127 5.36 2.40 -9.93
C LEU A 127 4.44 3.46 -10.51
N LEU A 128 3.33 3.05 -11.14
CA LEU A 128 2.45 3.96 -11.87
C LEU A 128 1.16 4.21 -11.10
N GLU A 129 0.41 3.16 -10.81
CA GLU A 129 -0.91 3.31 -10.20
C GLU A 129 -0.85 3.80 -8.75
N SER A 130 0.29 3.66 -8.08
CA SER A 130 0.56 4.18 -6.73
C SER A 130 1.18 5.58 -6.72
N SER A 131 1.30 6.26 -7.86
CA SER A 131 1.83 7.63 -7.91
C SER A 131 1.01 8.58 -7.02
N THR A 132 1.69 9.32 -6.14
CA THR A 132 1.10 10.35 -5.27
C THR A 132 1.19 11.76 -5.85
N ASN A 133 1.75 11.89 -7.06
CA ASN A 133 2.01 13.18 -7.71
C ASN A 133 1.56 13.15 -9.18
N ASN A 134 0.26 13.32 -9.39
CA ASN A 134 -0.37 13.20 -10.70
C ASN A 134 -0.80 14.56 -11.26
N LEU A 135 -0.78 14.69 -12.58
CA LEU A 135 -1.23 15.86 -13.31
C LEU A 135 -2.63 15.62 -13.89
N ASN A 136 -3.65 16.13 -13.21
CA ASN A 136 -5.05 16.05 -13.64
C ASN A 136 -5.53 17.42 -14.12
N LEU A 137 -5.57 17.61 -15.45
CA LEU A 137 -5.79 18.92 -16.08
C LEU A 137 -7.24 19.20 -16.45
N ILE A 138 -8.11 18.19 -16.46
CA ILE A 138 -9.51 18.37 -16.85
C ILE A 138 -10.26 19.06 -15.69
N PRO A 139 -10.85 20.24 -15.90
CA PRO A 139 -11.62 20.90 -14.86
C PRO A 139 -12.98 20.20 -14.67
N PRO A 140 -13.51 20.12 -13.44
CA PRO A 140 -14.87 19.64 -13.21
C PRO A 140 -15.88 20.62 -13.82
N ARG A 141 -17.04 20.10 -14.25
CA ARG A 141 -18.10 20.93 -14.88
C ARG A 141 -18.66 22.02 -13.97
N GLN A 142 -18.66 21.78 -12.66
CA GLN A 142 -19.05 22.75 -11.64
C GLN A 142 -17.88 22.95 -10.67
N PRO A 143 -17.72 24.13 -10.07
CA PRO A 143 -16.73 24.34 -9.02
C PRO A 143 -16.97 23.39 -7.85
N ILE A 144 -15.94 22.66 -7.44
CA ILE A 144 -15.98 21.72 -6.30
C ILE A 144 -15.08 22.14 -5.14
N TYR A 145 -14.31 23.21 -5.34
CA TYR A 145 -13.37 23.80 -4.39
C TYR A 145 -13.60 25.31 -4.35
N PRO A 146 -13.59 25.97 -3.18
CA PRO A 146 -13.23 25.45 -1.85
C PRO A 146 -14.28 24.55 -1.19
N ARG A 147 -15.49 24.45 -1.75
CA ARG A 147 -16.57 23.53 -1.32
C ARG A 147 -17.43 23.18 -2.54
N ALA A 148 -17.98 21.97 -2.60
CA ALA A 148 -18.89 21.57 -3.67
C ALA A 148 -20.34 22.01 -3.37
N SER A 149 -20.72 21.99 -2.09
CA SER A 149 -21.96 22.56 -1.55
C SER A 149 -21.66 23.57 -0.43
N PRO A 150 -22.50 24.61 -0.24
CA PRO A 150 -22.36 25.53 0.89
C PRO A 150 -22.35 24.85 2.27
N SER A 151 -23.00 23.69 2.38
CA SER A 151 -23.09 22.89 3.61
C SER A 151 -21.86 22.03 3.90
N ASP A 152 -20.94 21.88 2.93
CA ASP A 152 -19.79 21.01 3.10
C ASP A 152 -18.79 21.61 4.09
N ALA A 153 -18.08 20.74 4.80
CA ALA A 153 -16.93 21.16 5.60
C ALA A 153 -15.88 21.82 4.69
N PRO A 154 -15.19 22.89 5.16
CA PRO A 154 -14.08 23.45 4.40
C PRO A 154 -12.92 22.44 4.33
N TYR A 155 -12.25 22.38 3.17
CA TYR A 155 -10.96 21.71 3.07
C TYR A 155 -9.90 22.48 3.86
N SER A 156 -9.03 21.74 4.56
CA SER A 156 -7.79 22.27 5.13
C SER A 156 -6.62 22.18 4.15
N LEU A 157 -6.70 21.24 3.18
CA LEU A 157 -5.71 21.03 2.14
C LEU A 157 -5.93 21.93 0.92
N SER A 158 -4.84 22.22 0.19
CA SER A 158 -4.94 22.92 -1.09
C SER A 158 -5.58 22.03 -2.16
N GLU A 159 -6.27 22.65 -3.13
CA GLU A 159 -6.83 21.89 -4.26
C GLU A 159 -5.76 21.11 -5.04
N SER A 160 -4.56 21.67 -5.16
CA SER A 160 -3.43 21.02 -5.82
C SER A 160 -3.01 19.74 -5.08
N ASP A 161 -2.94 19.79 -3.74
CA ASP A 161 -2.59 18.63 -2.93
C ASP A 161 -3.66 17.54 -3.01
N LEU A 162 -4.92 17.92 -2.96
CA LEU A 162 -6.05 17.00 -3.09
C LEU A 162 -6.08 16.34 -4.49
N ARG A 163 -5.92 17.14 -5.54
CA ARG A 163 -6.04 16.67 -6.93
C ARG A 163 -4.87 15.80 -7.37
N LYS A 164 -3.64 16.10 -6.95
CA LYS A 164 -2.45 15.33 -7.36
C LYS A 164 -2.40 13.91 -6.79
N ALA A 165 -3.12 13.64 -5.70
CA ALA A 165 -3.23 12.30 -5.11
C ALA A 165 -4.04 11.32 -5.97
N ILE A 166 -4.80 11.81 -6.95
CA ILE A 166 -5.70 10.98 -7.77
C ILE A 166 -4.94 10.49 -9.01
N TYR A 167 -4.70 9.19 -9.11
CA TYR A 167 -4.21 8.58 -10.33
C TYR A 167 -5.40 8.13 -11.20
N ILE A 168 -5.53 8.76 -12.38
CA ILE A 168 -6.52 8.41 -13.39
C ILE A 168 -5.80 7.60 -14.49
N PRO A 169 -6.13 6.31 -14.66
CA PRO A 169 -5.47 5.48 -15.66
C PRO A 169 -5.68 5.99 -17.09
N PRO A 170 -4.69 5.79 -17.99
CA PRO A 170 -4.91 5.97 -19.42
C PRO A 170 -6.08 5.11 -19.89
N GLY A 171 -7.02 5.71 -20.60
CA GLY A 171 -8.23 5.03 -21.09
C GLY A 171 -9.47 5.24 -20.23
N PHE A 172 -9.38 5.95 -19.10
CA PHE A 172 -10.55 6.43 -18.36
C PHE A 172 -11.55 7.10 -19.30
N THR A 173 -12.81 6.71 -19.22
CA THR A 173 -13.81 7.00 -20.25
C THR A 173 -14.67 8.22 -19.97
N TYR A 174 -14.50 8.84 -18.81
CA TYR A 174 -15.19 10.06 -18.42
C TYR A 174 -16.72 9.92 -18.48
N GLY A 175 -17.24 8.84 -17.87
CA GLY A 175 -18.68 8.60 -17.73
C GLY A 175 -19.33 7.86 -18.89
N ARG A 176 -18.55 7.14 -19.72
CA ARG A 176 -19.11 6.13 -20.65
C ARG A 176 -19.40 4.84 -19.92
N VAL A 177 -18.54 4.45 -18.98
CA VAL A 177 -18.81 3.44 -17.94
C VAL A 177 -18.67 4.10 -16.56
N PRO A 178 -19.28 3.53 -15.51
CA PRO A 178 -19.14 4.04 -14.15
C PRO A 178 -17.67 4.16 -13.71
N GLY A 179 -17.31 5.27 -13.07
CA GLY A 179 -16.01 5.40 -12.40
C GLY A 179 -16.04 4.73 -11.03
N VAL A 180 -15.02 3.93 -10.70
CA VAL A 180 -14.85 3.30 -9.38
C VAL A 180 -13.63 3.88 -8.70
N ILE A 181 -13.85 4.56 -7.58
CA ILE A 181 -12.80 5.21 -6.80
C ILE A 181 -12.31 4.23 -5.73
N PHE A 182 -11.02 3.89 -5.78
CA PHE A 182 -10.35 3.07 -4.79
C PHE A 182 -9.65 3.95 -3.74
N LEU A 183 -10.06 3.78 -2.49
CA LEU A 183 -9.43 4.37 -1.31
C LEU A 183 -8.58 3.31 -0.61
N PRO A 184 -7.32 3.58 -0.28
CA PRO A 184 -6.40 2.59 0.28
C PRO A 184 -6.75 2.24 1.72
N GLY A 185 -6.33 1.04 2.14
CA GLY A 185 -6.24 0.70 3.55
C GLY A 185 -5.10 1.46 4.27
N THR A 186 -4.92 1.16 5.55
CA THR A 186 -3.81 1.70 6.37
C THR A 186 -2.47 1.18 5.87
N ALA A 187 -1.44 2.04 5.85
CA ALA A 187 -0.08 1.74 5.38
C ALA A 187 -0.02 1.27 3.92
N ALA A 188 -0.98 1.69 3.09
CA ALA A 188 -1.04 1.33 1.68
C ALA A 188 -1.33 2.53 0.78
N LEU A 189 -1.04 2.35 -0.51
CA LEU A 189 -1.45 3.25 -1.59
C LEU A 189 -2.48 2.51 -2.44
N ALA A 190 -3.44 3.23 -3.02
CA ALA A 190 -4.57 2.61 -3.69
C ALA A 190 -4.14 1.75 -4.88
N GLY A 191 -3.12 2.19 -5.63
CA GLY A 191 -2.55 1.42 -6.74
C GLY A 191 -2.10 0.02 -6.33
N GLN A 192 -1.19 -0.09 -5.36
CA GLN A 192 -0.72 -1.39 -4.87
C GLN A 192 -1.83 -2.22 -4.19
N ASN A 193 -2.80 -1.56 -3.56
CA ASN A 193 -3.85 -2.25 -2.81
C ASN A 193 -4.92 -2.86 -3.74
N PHE A 194 -5.25 -2.19 -4.86
CA PHE A 194 -6.37 -2.56 -5.74
C PHE A 194 -5.98 -2.88 -7.18
N GLY A 195 -4.87 -2.35 -7.68
CA GLY A 195 -4.39 -2.55 -9.06
C GLY A 195 -4.29 -4.03 -9.45
N PRO A 196 -3.62 -4.88 -8.64
CA PRO A 196 -3.47 -6.31 -8.95
C PRO A 196 -4.76 -7.14 -8.84
N ASN A 197 -5.86 -6.60 -8.30
CA ASN A 197 -7.10 -7.33 -8.02
C ASN A 197 -8.33 -6.70 -8.70
N TYR A 198 -9.12 -5.90 -7.99
CA TYR A 198 -10.35 -5.28 -8.51
C TYR A 198 -10.06 -4.31 -9.65
N GLY A 199 -8.98 -3.53 -9.58
CA GLY A 199 -8.57 -2.61 -10.65
C GLY A 199 -8.36 -3.35 -11.98
N LYS A 200 -7.56 -4.42 -11.94
CA LYS A 200 -7.36 -5.33 -13.08
C LYS A 200 -8.69 -5.93 -13.58
N LEU A 201 -9.52 -6.45 -12.68
CA LEU A 201 -10.79 -7.08 -13.05
C LEU A 201 -11.73 -6.11 -13.78
N LEU A 202 -11.91 -4.90 -13.24
CA LEU A 202 -12.80 -3.89 -13.82
C LEU A 202 -12.32 -3.44 -15.20
N LYS A 203 -11.00 -3.22 -15.34
CA LYS A 203 -10.36 -2.85 -16.60
C LYS A 203 -10.51 -3.95 -17.66
N ASP A 204 -10.20 -5.19 -17.32
CA ASP A 204 -10.23 -6.33 -18.25
C ASP A 204 -11.67 -6.64 -18.72
N ARG A 205 -12.66 -6.44 -17.85
CA ARG A 205 -14.07 -6.65 -18.17
C ARG A 205 -14.73 -5.43 -18.82
N GLN A 206 -14.08 -4.27 -18.82
CA GLN A 206 -14.60 -3.01 -19.36
C GLN A 206 -15.98 -2.62 -18.78
N VAL A 207 -16.24 -2.99 -17.53
CA VAL A 207 -17.53 -2.72 -16.86
C VAL A 207 -17.51 -1.43 -16.03
N ALA A 208 -16.33 -0.95 -15.67
CA ALA A 208 -16.12 0.28 -14.92
C ALA A 208 -14.69 0.78 -15.11
N ASP A 209 -14.46 2.06 -14.86
CA ASP A 209 -13.15 2.68 -14.91
C ASP A 209 -12.55 2.81 -13.51
N PRO A 210 -11.45 2.11 -13.20
CA PRO A 210 -10.78 2.23 -11.92
C PRO A 210 -10.06 3.59 -11.80
N VAL A 211 -10.14 4.21 -10.63
CA VAL A 211 -9.40 5.41 -10.24
C VAL A 211 -8.80 5.17 -8.86
N TYR A 212 -7.54 5.55 -8.66
CA TYR A 212 -6.80 5.25 -7.44
C TYR A 212 -6.47 6.54 -6.69
N VAL A 213 -6.90 6.64 -5.43
CA VAL A 213 -6.60 7.81 -4.58
C VAL A 213 -5.42 7.46 -3.68
N ASN A 214 -4.23 7.87 -4.06
CA ASN A 214 -3.00 7.59 -3.33
C ASN A 214 -2.77 8.64 -2.25
N ILE A 215 -3.45 8.45 -1.11
CA ILE A 215 -3.34 9.33 0.06
C ILE A 215 -1.87 9.38 0.54
N PRO A 216 -1.28 10.57 0.70
CA PRO A 216 0.12 10.70 1.13
C PRO A 216 0.43 10.01 2.45
N ASN A 217 1.71 9.65 2.62
CA ASN A 217 2.21 8.88 3.78
C ASN A 217 1.41 7.59 3.99
N GLU A 218 1.03 6.92 2.89
CA GLU A 218 0.39 5.60 2.89
C GLU A 218 -0.84 5.53 3.80
N ASN A 219 -1.61 6.62 3.85
CA ASN A 219 -2.81 6.73 4.68
C ASN A 219 -2.54 6.55 6.19
N LEU A 220 -1.34 6.88 6.67
CA LEU A 220 -0.97 6.91 8.10
C LEU A 220 -1.14 8.27 8.77
N GLY A 221 -1.46 9.30 7.99
CA GLY A 221 -1.72 10.64 8.50
C GLY A 221 -3.00 10.73 9.33
N TYR A 222 -3.38 11.95 9.69
CA TYR A 222 -4.65 12.21 10.36
C TYR A 222 -5.84 11.77 9.51
N ILE A 223 -6.71 10.92 10.06
CA ILE A 223 -7.86 10.36 9.35
C ILE A 223 -8.84 11.43 8.84
N GLN A 224 -8.93 12.58 9.53
CA GLN A 224 -9.75 13.71 9.08
C GLN A 224 -9.21 14.30 7.78
N THR A 225 -7.88 14.43 7.66
CA THR A 225 -7.21 14.86 6.43
C THR A 225 -7.33 13.81 5.33
N ALA A 226 -7.27 12.51 5.65
CA ALA A 226 -7.53 11.43 4.70
C ALA A 226 -8.95 11.51 4.10
N ALA A 227 -9.95 11.88 4.90
CA ALA A 227 -11.32 12.05 4.44
C ALA A 227 -11.48 13.21 3.43
N GLU A 228 -10.64 14.25 3.52
CA GLU A 228 -10.62 15.34 2.53
C GLU A 228 -10.24 14.85 1.14
N TYR A 229 -9.24 13.96 1.03
CA TYR A 229 -8.87 13.34 -0.25
C TYR A 229 -10.03 12.54 -0.85
N ALA A 230 -10.74 11.77 -0.02
CA ALA A 230 -11.90 11.00 -0.46
C ALA A 230 -13.03 11.91 -0.95
N ALA A 231 -13.39 12.94 -0.18
CA ALA A 231 -14.43 13.90 -0.53
C ALA A 231 -14.11 14.65 -1.82
N TYR A 232 -12.86 15.12 -1.97
CA TYR A 232 -12.42 15.79 -3.18
C TYR A 232 -12.44 14.85 -4.39
N ALA A 233 -11.94 13.62 -4.24
CA ALA A 233 -11.90 12.64 -5.33
C ALA A 233 -13.30 12.30 -5.86
N VAL A 234 -14.28 12.09 -4.98
CA VAL A 234 -15.68 11.85 -5.38
C VAL A 234 -16.21 13.00 -6.23
N ASN A 235 -16.06 14.23 -5.75
CA ASN A 235 -16.53 15.42 -6.45
C ASN A 235 -15.79 15.66 -7.76
N TYR A 236 -14.46 15.45 -7.78
CA TYR A 236 -13.61 15.65 -8.95
C TYR A 236 -13.93 14.64 -10.05
N ILE A 237 -13.93 13.34 -9.74
CA ILE A 237 -14.21 12.28 -10.70
C ILE A 237 -15.64 12.39 -11.24
N SER A 238 -16.61 12.71 -10.37
CA SER A 238 -17.98 13.02 -10.79
C SER A 238 -18.02 14.21 -11.75
N GLY A 239 -17.35 15.30 -11.39
CA GLY A 239 -17.33 16.55 -12.16
C GLY A 239 -16.72 16.41 -13.55
N ILE A 240 -15.63 15.65 -13.69
CA ILE A 240 -14.99 15.40 -14.99
C ILE A 240 -15.70 14.33 -15.82
N SER A 241 -16.48 13.45 -15.18
CA SER A 241 -17.32 12.44 -15.83
C SER A 241 -18.74 12.94 -16.14
N GLY A 242 -19.01 14.21 -15.85
CA GLY A 242 -20.29 14.84 -16.14
C GLY A 242 -21.46 14.38 -15.27
N GLY A 243 -21.18 13.91 -14.06
CA GLY A 243 -22.17 13.38 -13.12
C GLY A 243 -22.71 12.00 -13.48
N ARG A 244 -22.02 11.27 -14.38
CA ARG A 244 -22.37 9.91 -14.80
C ARG A 244 -21.51 8.92 -14.04
N ASN A 245 -21.88 8.67 -12.79
CA ASN A 245 -21.25 7.70 -11.91
C ASN A 245 -22.23 6.57 -11.63
#